data_AF-A0A160TV27-F1
#
_entry.id   AF-A0A160TV27-F1
#
_cell.length_a   1.000
_cell.length_b   1.000
_cell.length_c   1.000
_cell.angle_alpha   90.00
_cell.angle_beta   90.00
_cell.angle_gamma   90.00
#
_symmetry.space_group_name_H-M   'P 1'
#
loop_
_entity.id
_entity.type
_entity.pdbx_description
1 polymer ?
#
loop_
_entity_poly.entity_id
_entity_poly.type
_entity_poly.pdbx_seq_one_letter_code
_entity_poly.pdbx_strand_id
1 'polypeptide(L)'
;MLPRFSEQTGIEVRVVAVGTGQALYIAQNGDADVLLVHHRPSEEQFISQGHGVTRYDLMYNDYILVGPRDDPASVLFAANVIGAVQRIATNKSLFVSRGDDSGTHKKELELWNQSGIDTAKVGNGWYQETGRGMGGTLNMASALDAYTLTDRATWLKFGNKGRLDILFQSDPPLFNPYGIILVNPQKHPHVKTLDGQTFIDWMLSETGQTLIANYRILGQQAFFPTAKP
;
A
#
# COMPACT_ATOMS: atom_id res chain seq x y z
N MET A 1 -1.18 -9.97 16.18
CA MET A 1 -2.65 -10.02 15.98
C MET A 1 -3.11 -11.46 15.75
N LEU A 2 -2.65 -12.13 14.70
CA LEU A 2 -3.11 -13.49 14.35
C LEU A 2 -3.03 -14.54 15.48
N PRO A 3 -1.94 -14.65 16.28
CA PRO A 3 -1.91 -15.61 17.38
C PRO A 3 -3.04 -15.39 18.40
N ARG A 4 -3.33 -14.11 18.73
CA ARG A 4 -4.43 -13.77 19.65
C ARG A 4 -5.80 -14.09 19.07
N PHE A 5 -6.01 -13.82 17.78
CA PHE A 5 -7.25 -14.19 17.11
C PHE A 5 -7.46 -15.71 17.18
N SER A 6 -6.46 -16.50 16.80
CA SER A 6 -6.54 -17.96 16.81
C SER A 6 -6.73 -18.53 18.22
N GLU A 7 -6.10 -17.96 19.24
CA GLU A 7 -6.33 -18.34 20.64
C GLU A 7 -7.77 -18.07 21.10
N GLN A 8 -8.39 -16.98 20.65
CA GLN A 8 -9.73 -16.58 21.07
C GLN A 8 -10.85 -17.31 20.32
N THR A 9 -10.63 -17.67 19.05
CA THR A 9 -11.67 -18.21 18.17
C THR A 9 -11.47 -19.67 17.80
N GLY A 10 -10.26 -20.20 17.97
CA GLY A 10 -9.87 -21.52 17.46
C GLY A 10 -9.63 -21.56 15.95
N ILE A 11 -9.71 -20.42 15.25
CA ILE A 11 -9.56 -20.34 13.79
C ILE A 11 -8.10 -20.06 13.43
N GLU A 12 -7.48 -20.96 12.66
CA GLU A 12 -6.13 -20.76 12.11
C GLU A 12 -6.17 -19.83 10.89
N VAL A 13 -5.33 -18.79 10.87
CA VAL A 13 -5.21 -17.88 9.72
C VAL A 13 -3.91 -18.15 8.98
N ARG A 14 -4.01 -18.43 7.68
CA ARG A 14 -2.86 -18.59 6.77
C ARG A 14 -2.78 -17.38 5.85
N VAL A 15 -1.62 -16.75 5.80
CA VAL A 15 -1.41 -15.51 5.05
C VAL A 15 -0.56 -15.77 3.81
N VAL A 16 -1.08 -15.35 2.65
CA VAL A 16 -0.33 -15.28 1.40
C VAL A 16 -0.04 -13.80 1.11
N ALA A 17 1.20 -13.37 1.37
CA ALA A 17 1.60 -11.97 1.20
C ALA A 17 2.14 -11.74 -0.22
N VAL A 18 1.37 -11.03 -1.04
CA VAL A 18 1.69 -10.71 -2.45
C VAL A 18 1.27 -9.28 -2.80
N GLY A 19 1.65 -8.79 -3.98
CA GLY A 19 1.19 -7.50 -4.48
C GLY A 19 -0.33 -7.46 -4.69
N THR A 20 -0.93 -6.27 -4.61
CA THR A 20 -2.39 -6.08 -4.72
C THR A 20 -3.02 -6.74 -5.94
N GLY A 21 -2.40 -6.64 -7.12
CA GLY A 21 -2.90 -7.33 -8.33
C GLY A 21 -2.99 -8.85 -8.16
N GLN A 22 -1.95 -9.47 -7.63
CA GLN A 22 -1.92 -10.92 -7.37
C GLN A 22 -2.89 -11.32 -6.25
N ALA A 23 -3.02 -10.51 -5.19
CA ALA A 23 -3.96 -10.79 -4.11
C ALA A 23 -5.41 -10.77 -4.61
N LEU A 24 -5.75 -9.81 -5.46
CA LEU A 24 -7.05 -9.73 -6.12
C LEU A 24 -7.28 -10.94 -7.01
N TYR A 25 -6.28 -11.35 -7.80
CA TYR A 25 -6.39 -12.53 -8.67
C TYR A 25 -6.65 -13.82 -7.88
N ILE A 26 -5.89 -14.05 -6.80
CA ILE A 26 -6.09 -15.19 -5.88
C ILE A 26 -7.52 -15.18 -5.32
N ALA A 27 -7.97 -14.03 -4.81
CA ALA A 27 -9.32 -13.89 -4.26
C ALA A 27 -10.42 -14.05 -5.33
N GLN A 28 -10.20 -13.56 -6.55
CA GLN A 28 -11.12 -13.72 -7.68
C GLN A 28 -11.33 -15.18 -8.06
N ASN A 29 -10.29 -16.01 -7.92
CA ASN A 29 -10.32 -17.45 -8.16
C ASN A 29 -10.90 -18.26 -6.99
N GLY A 30 -11.17 -17.63 -5.84
CA GLY A 30 -11.65 -18.34 -4.66
C GLY A 30 -10.55 -19.08 -3.90
N ASP A 31 -9.27 -18.76 -4.16
CA ASP A 31 -8.11 -19.35 -3.49
C ASP A 31 -7.79 -18.68 -2.14
N ALA A 32 -8.65 -17.76 -1.70
CA ALA A 32 -8.61 -17.11 -0.39
C ALA A 32 -10.03 -16.83 0.10
N ASP A 33 -10.21 -16.82 1.42
CA ASP A 33 -11.51 -16.53 2.06
C ASP A 33 -11.72 -15.03 2.29
N VAL A 34 -10.64 -14.32 2.64
CA VAL A 34 -10.63 -12.89 2.98
C VAL A 34 -9.51 -12.19 2.22
N LEU A 35 -9.82 -11.05 1.63
CA LEU A 35 -8.89 -10.17 0.96
C LEU A 35 -8.60 -8.95 1.84
N LEU A 36 -7.32 -8.66 2.08
CA LEU A 36 -6.86 -7.45 2.75
C LEU A 36 -5.81 -6.76 1.87
N VAL A 37 -6.17 -5.62 1.30
CA VAL A 37 -5.32 -4.84 0.38
C VAL A 37 -5.48 -3.34 0.66
N HIS A 38 -4.77 -2.50 -0.09
CA HIS A 38 -4.67 -1.06 0.14
C HIS A 38 -4.71 -0.25 -1.17
N HIS A 39 -5.64 -0.61 -2.05
CA HIS A 39 -5.89 0.12 -3.30
C HIS A 39 -7.40 0.20 -3.53
N ARG A 40 -8.01 1.21 -2.93
CA ARG A 40 -9.47 1.41 -2.90
C ARG A 40 -10.14 1.31 -4.28
N PRO A 41 -9.63 1.92 -5.37
CA PRO A 41 -10.27 1.74 -6.68
C PRO A 41 -10.31 0.29 -7.15
N SER A 42 -9.27 -0.51 -6.87
CA SER A 42 -9.29 -1.94 -7.22
C SER A 42 -10.18 -2.76 -6.30
N GLU A 43 -10.30 -2.38 -5.03
CA GLU A 43 -11.23 -3.02 -4.08
C GLU A 43 -12.70 -2.78 -4.48
N GLU A 44 -13.04 -1.54 -4.84
CA GLU A 44 -14.38 -1.17 -5.31
C GLU A 44 -14.71 -1.87 -6.63
N GLN A 45 -13.75 -1.97 -7.54
CA GLN A 45 -13.90 -2.75 -8.78
C GLN A 45 -14.11 -4.25 -8.50
N PHE A 46 -13.36 -4.84 -7.56
CA PHE A 46 -13.50 -6.25 -7.17
C PHE A 46 -14.91 -6.57 -6.66
N ILE A 47 -15.49 -5.66 -5.87
CA ILE A 47 -16.87 -5.79 -5.38
C ILE A 47 -17.88 -5.56 -6.49
N SER A 48 -17.71 -4.53 -7.33
CA SER A 48 -18.66 -4.22 -8.40
C SER A 48 -18.75 -5.35 -9.45
N GLN A 49 -17.65 -6.10 -9.63
CA GLN A 49 -17.60 -7.31 -10.45
C GLN A 49 -18.15 -8.55 -9.72
N GLY A 50 -18.60 -8.42 -8.48
CA GLY A 50 -19.23 -9.47 -7.68
C GLY A 50 -18.25 -10.50 -7.10
N HIS A 51 -16.96 -10.20 -7.02
CA HIS A 51 -15.97 -11.12 -6.42
C HIS A 51 -15.87 -11.00 -4.90
N GLY A 52 -16.28 -9.87 -4.34
CA GLY A 52 -16.37 -9.63 -2.90
C GLY A 52 -17.77 -9.27 -2.45
N VAL A 53 -18.04 -9.43 -1.15
CA VAL A 53 -19.34 -9.10 -0.54
C VAL A 53 -19.41 -7.62 -0.18
N THR A 54 -18.60 -7.20 0.79
CA THR A 54 -18.58 -5.84 1.34
C THR A 54 -17.15 -5.46 1.68
N ARG A 55 -16.78 -4.19 1.44
CA ARG A 55 -15.51 -3.61 1.87
C ARG A 55 -15.69 -2.89 3.20
N TYR A 56 -14.84 -3.24 4.16
CA TYR A 56 -14.75 -2.55 5.44
C TYR A 56 -13.44 -1.75 5.51
N ASP A 57 -13.53 -0.48 5.94
CA ASP A 57 -12.37 0.35 6.25
C ASP A 57 -11.71 -0.15 7.54
N LEU A 58 -10.53 -0.75 7.42
CA LEU A 58 -9.87 -1.39 8.55
C LEU A 58 -8.91 -0.45 9.28
N MET A 59 -8.00 0.15 8.52
CA MET A 59 -6.95 1.03 9.02
C MET A 59 -6.39 1.86 7.87
N TYR A 60 -5.54 2.83 8.15
CA TYR A 60 -4.69 3.46 7.15
C TYR A 60 -3.25 3.55 7.62
N ASN A 61 -2.34 3.67 6.66
CA ASN A 61 -1.11 4.42 6.83
C ASN A 61 -1.03 5.48 5.73
N ASP A 62 0.15 5.99 5.47
CA ASP A 62 0.39 6.96 4.42
C ASP A 62 1.56 6.55 3.53
N TYR A 63 1.46 6.97 2.29
CA TYR A 63 2.57 7.03 1.37
C TYR A 63 3.43 8.25 1.68
N ILE A 64 4.71 8.12 1.39
CA ILE A 64 5.70 9.20 1.49
C ILE A 64 6.56 9.18 0.23
N LEU A 65 6.92 10.37 -0.22
CA LEU A 65 7.93 10.54 -1.26
C LEU A 65 9.28 10.68 -0.57
N VAL A 66 10.18 9.74 -0.86
CA VAL A 66 11.57 9.79 -0.40
C VAL A 66 12.48 10.11 -1.57
N GLY A 67 13.62 10.70 -1.28
CA GLY A 67 14.62 11.07 -2.29
C GLY A 67 15.90 11.62 -1.67
N PRO A 68 16.86 12.05 -2.49
CA PRO A 68 18.14 12.58 -2.02
C PRO A 68 17.97 13.78 -1.08
N ARG A 69 18.72 13.82 0.03
CA ARG A 69 18.69 14.94 1.00
C ARG A 69 18.97 16.32 0.42
N ASP A 70 19.71 16.39 -0.68
CA ASP A 70 20.01 17.64 -1.39
C ASP A 70 18.88 18.09 -2.33
N ASP A 71 17.83 17.27 -2.48
CA ASP A 71 16.60 17.58 -3.22
C ASP A 71 16.86 18.24 -4.59
N PRO A 72 17.57 17.57 -5.52
CA PRO A 72 17.90 18.15 -6.83
C PRO A 72 16.68 18.52 -7.68
N ALA A 73 15.50 17.98 -7.38
CA ALA A 73 14.25 18.34 -8.06
C ALA A 73 13.49 19.46 -7.34
N SER A 74 13.95 19.92 -6.17
CA SER A 74 13.30 20.96 -5.37
C SER A 74 11.86 20.58 -4.98
N VAL A 75 11.60 19.30 -4.69
CA VAL A 75 10.28 18.79 -4.33
C VAL A 75 9.77 19.35 -3.01
N LEU A 76 10.68 19.73 -2.09
CA LEU A 76 10.33 20.40 -0.83
C LEU A 76 9.63 21.74 -1.04
N PHE A 77 9.80 22.37 -2.21
CA PHE A 77 9.15 23.62 -2.60
C PHE A 77 7.86 23.41 -3.40
N ALA A 78 7.36 22.18 -3.50
CA ALA A 78 6.05 21.91 -4.08
C ALA A 78 4.93 22.21 -3.07
N ALA A 79 3.79 22.70 -3.57
CA ALA A 79 2.63 22.97 -2.73
C ALA A 79 1.88 21.70 -2.30
N ASN A 80 2.00 20.63 -3.08
CA ASN A 80 1.33 19.34 -2.88
C ASN A 80 2.13 18.24 -3.60
N VAL A 81 1.75 16.97 -3.40
CA VAL A 81 2.50 15.83 -3.95
C VAL A 81 2.48 15.80 -5.48
N ILE A 82 1.40 16.30 -6.08
CA ILE A 82 1.27 16.39 -7.54
C ILE A 82 2.33 17.34 -8.09
N GLY A 83 2.51 18.51 -7.49
CA GLY A 83 3.59 19.43 -7.83
C GLY A 83 4.98 18.84 -7.58
N ALA A 84 5.15 18.00 -6.55
CA ALA A 84 6.41 17.34 -6.25
C ALA A 84 6.82 16.36 -7.36
N VAL A 85 5.90 15.49 -7.80
CA VAL A 85 6.18 14.55 -8.90
C VAL A 85 6.38 15.28 -10.24
N GLN A 86 5.66 16.37 -10.51
CA GLN A 86 5.89 17.22 -11.69
C GLN A 86 7.31 17.80 -11.72
N ARG A 87 7.81 18.23 -10.56
CA ARG A 87 9.17 18.76 -10.44
C ARG A 87 10.23 17.70 -10.71
N ILE A 88 10.03 16.47 -10.24
CA ILE A 88 10.93 15.34 -10.54
C ILE A 88 11.01 15.12 -12.06
N ALA A 89 9.86 15.07 -12.73
CA ALA A 89 9.81 14.87 -14.17
C ALA A 89 10.40 16.02 -14.97
N THR A 90 10.12 17.27 -14.57
CA THR A 90 10.63 18.48 -15.22
C THR A 90 12.16 18.54 -15.15
N ASN A 91 12.73 18.19 -13.98
CA ASN A 91 14.18 18.12 -13.79
C ASN A 91 14.79 16.82 -14.33
N LYS A 92 13.97 15.86 -14.80
CA LYS A 92 14.41 14.50 -15.18
C LYS A 92 15.26 13.85 -14.08
N SER A 93 14.90 14.09 -12.83
CA SER A 93 15.57 13.48 -11.69
C SER A 93 15.22 12.00 -11.60
N LEU A 94 16.18 11.16 -11.23
CA LEU A 94 15.97 9.71 -11.17
C LEU A 94 14.82 9.37 -10.23
N PHE A 95 13.84 8.61 -10.73
CA PHE A 95 12.73 8.07 -10.00
C PHE A 95 12.70 6.55 -10.19
N VAL A 96 12.73 5.82 -9.09
CA VAL A 96 12.71 4.36 -9.08
C VAL A 96 11.30 3.89 -8.74
N SER A 97 10.64 3.29 -9.71
CA SER A 97 9.32 2.69 -9.60
C SER A 97 9.41 1.22 -9.19
N ARG A 98 8.37 0.76 -8.48
CA ARG A 98 8.17 -0.66 -8.18
C ARG A 98 8.00 -1.48 -9.45
N GLY A 99 7.16 -1.03 -10.39
CA GLY A 99 6.86 -1.73 -11.65
C GLY A 99 6.32 -3.16 -11.44
N ASP A 100 5.52 -3.39 -10.39
CA ASP A 100 5.15 -4.74 -9.92
C ASP A 100 3.63 -4.94 -9.68
N ASP A 101 2.79 -4.05 -10.20
CA ASP A 101 1.32 -4.05 -10.03
C ASP A 101 0.79 -4.08 -8.59
N SER A 102 1.64 -3.72 -7.63
CA SER A 102 1.24 -3.54 -6.23
C SER A 102 0.40 -2.27 -6.00
N GLY A 103 -0.18 -2.16 -4.80
CA GLY A 103 -0.88 -0.94 -4.38
C GLY A 103 0.00 0.31 -4.46
N THR A 104 1.28 0.21 -4.08
CA THR A 104 2.24 1.32 -4.21
C THR A 104 2.50 1.67 -5.67
N HIS A 105 2.70 0.68 -6.55
CA HIS A 105 2.88 0.93 -7.98
C HIS A 105 1.66 1.63 -8.59
N LYS A 106 0.45 1.12 -8.28
CA LYS A 106 -0.79 1.73 -8.76
C LYS A 106 -0.97 3.15 -8.23
N LYS A 107 -0.71 3.39 -6.94
CA LYS A 107 -0.76 4.74 -6.35
C LYS A 107 0.23 5.68 -7.05
N GLU A 108 1.45 5.23 -7.27
CA GLU A 108 2.46 6.00 -7.97
C GLU A 108 1.98 6.40 -9.38
N LEU A 109 1.43 5.45 -10.15
CA LEU A 109 0.84 5.73 -11.47
C LEU A 109 -0.35 6.70 -11.39
N GLU A 110 -1.19 6.64 -10.35
CA GLU A 110 -2.25 7.63 -10.12
C GLU A 110 -1.67 9.04 -9.95
N LEU A 111 -0.59 9.20 -9.18
CA LEU A 111 0.06 10.50 -8.97
C LEU A 111 0.64 11.04 -10.29
N TRP A 112 1.29 10.18 -11.08
CA TRP A 112 1.80 10.56 -12.40
C TRP A 112 0.67 10.98 -13.35
N ASN A 113 -0.41 10.22 -13.42
CA ASN A 113 -1.55 10.57 -14.27
C ASN A 113 -2.21 11.88 -13.84
N GLN A 114 -2.41 12.10 -12.54
CA GLN A 114 -2.93 13.37 -12.01
C GLN A 114 -2.01 14.55 -12.29
N SER A 115 -0.71 14.31 -12.41
CA SER A 115 0.28 15.32 -12.79
C SER A 115 0.35 15.61 -14.30
N GLY A 116 -0.40 14.87 -15.12
CA GLY A 116 -0.37 14.96 -16.59
C GLY A 116 0.81 14.25 -17.23
N ILE A 117 1.50 13.38 -16.49
CA ILE A 117 2.69 12.65 -16.94
C ILE A 117 2.33 11.19 -17.19
N ASP A 118 2.50 10.74 -18.42
CA ASP A 118 2.32 9.35 -18.82
C ASP A 118 3.68 8.64 -18.80
N THR A 119 3.97 7.92 -17.71
CA THR A 119 5.27 7.26 -17.51
C THR A 119 5.59 6.21 -18.58
N ALA A 120 4.56 5.62 -19.22
CA ALA A 120 4.77 4.68 -20.32
C ALA A 120 5.37 5.35 -21.56
N LYS A 121 5.23 6.68 -21.70
CA LYS A 121 5.82 7.48 -22.79
C LYS A 121 7.16 8.12 -22.42
N VAL A 122 7.54 8.08 -21.15
CA VAL A 122 8.75 8.76 -20.64
C VAL A 122 10.04 7.97 -20.95
N GLY A 123 9.94 6.66 -21.21
CA GLY A 123 11.08 5.77 -21.50
C GLY A 123 12.02 5.58 -20.31
N ASN A 124 13.01 4.68 -20.45
CA ASN A 124 13.93 4.27 -19.38
C ASN A 124 15.07 5.28 -19.10
N GLY A 125 14.76 6.58 -19.12
CA GLY A 125 15.71 7.63 -18.77
C GLY A 125 15.73 7.85 -17.26
N TRP A 126 14.95 8.84 -16.83
CA TRP A 126 14.86 9.22 -15.43
C TRP A 126 13.85 8.37 -14.65
N TYR A 127 12.88 7.74 -15.30
CA TYR A 127 11.94 6.83 -14.69
C TYR A 127 12.40 5.38 -14.88
N GLN A 128 12.61 4.64 -13.79
CA GLN A 128 13.18 3.29 -13.82
C GLN A 128 12.32 2.30 -13.05
N GLU A 129 11.77 1.31 -13.75
CA GLU A 129 10.99 0.24 -13.14
C GLU A 129 11.89 -0.90 -12.66
N THR A 130 11.67 -1.33 -11.42
CA THR A 130 12.50 -2.39 -10.82
C THR A 130 11.92 -3.80 -11.00
N GLY A 131 10.60 -3.92 -11.18
CA GLY A 131 9.91 -5.21 -11.16
C GLY A 131 10.05 -5.94 -9.82
N ARG A 132 10.28 -5.21 -8.73
CA ARG A 132 10.63 -5.75 -7.41
C ARG A 132 9.71 -5.20 -6.33
N GLY A 133 9.62 -5.94 -5.22
CA GLY A 133 8.97 -5.45 -4.02
C GLY A 133 9.72 -4.27 -3.38
N MET A 134 9.04 -3.57 -2.47
CA MET A 134 9.49 -2.28 -1.91
C MET A 134 10.90 -2.28 -1.32
N GLY A 135 11.34 -3.37 -0.67
CA GLY A 135 12.71 -3.46 -0.14
C GLY A 135 13.79 -3.45 -1.24
N GLY A 136 13.52 -4.07 -2.39
CA GLY A 136 14.42 -4.02 -3.55
C GLY A 136 14.43 -2.65 -4.20
N THR A 137 13.25 -2.05 -4.38
CA THR A 137 13.08 -0.69 -4.91
C THR A 137 13.78 0.35 -4.05
N LEU A 138 13.65 0.29 -2.71
CA LEU A 138 14.33 1.22 -1.80
C LEU A 138 15.85 1.07 -1.82
N ASN A 139 16.37 -0.16 -1.91
CA ASN A 139 17.82 -0.37 -2.04
C ASN A 139 18.36 0.21 -3.36
N MET A 140 17.62 0.06 -4.46
CA MET A 140 17.99 0.66 -5.75
C MET A 140 17.93 2.19 -5.68
N ALA A 141 16.86 2.75 -5.12
CA ALA A 141 16.74 4.19 -4.92
C ALA A 141 17.88 4.74 -4.06
N SER A 142 18.27 4.04 -2.99
CA SER A 142 19.39 4.42 -2.13
C SER A 142 20.74 4.30 -2.82
N ALA A 143 20.92 3.36 -3.74
CA ALA A 143 22.19 3.19 -4.47
C ALA A 143 22.36 4.23 -5.59
N LEU A 144 21.25 4.69 -6.17
CA LEU A 144 21.24 5.64 -7.27
C LEU A 144 21.07 7.11 -6.83
N ASP A 145 20.90 7.37 -5.53
CA ASP A 145 20.44 8.66 -5.02
C ASP A 145 19.19 9.13 -5.82
N ALA A 146 18.13 8.30 -5.80
CA ALA A 146 16.92 8.51 -6.58
C ALA A 146 15.66 8.69 -5.71
N TYR A 147 14.66 9.34 -6.29
CA TYR A 147 13.34 9.47 -5.68
C TYR A 147 12.56 8.16 -5.80
N THR A 148 11.68 7.88 -4.84
CA THR A 148 10.71 6.78 -4.94
C THR A 148 9.53 7.02 -4.00
N LEU A 149 8.39 6.40 -4.32
CA LEU A 149 7.22 6.38 -3.44
C LEU A 149 7.26 5.12 -2.58
N THR A 150 7.06 5.27 -1.27
CA THR A 150 7.00 4.14 -0.33
C THR A 150 5.95 4.38 0.74
N ASP A 151 5.51 3.34 1.46
CA ASP A 151 4.68 3.52 2.65
C ASP A 151 5.54 3.75 3.90
N ARG A 152 5.02 4.52 4.86
CA ARG A 152 5.75 4.89 6.07
C ARG A 152 6.23 3.69 6.88
N ALA A 153 5.43 2.63 6.97
CA ALA A 153 5.79 1.46 7.76
C ALA A 153 7.00 0.72 7.16
N THR A 154 7.05 0.60 5.83
CA THR A 154 8.21 0.06 5.13
C THR A 154 9.44 0.93 5.31
N TRP A 155 9.32 2.26 5.15
CA TRP A 155 10.42 3.19 5.36
C TRP A 155 11.02 3.14 6.78
N LEU A 156 10.16 3.04 7.80
CA LEU A 156 10.61 2.92 9.19
C LEU A 156 11.39 1.63 9.44
N LYS A 157 10.99 0.51 8.81
CA LYS A 157 11.71 -0.78 8.90
C LYS A 157 12.98 -0.82 8.04
N PHE A 158 13.05 -0.01 6.99
CA PHE A 158 14.14 -0.05 6.02
C PHE A 158 15.43 0.53 6.62
N GLY A 159 16.44 -0.33 6.85
CA GLY A 159 17.69 0.09 7.48
C GLY A 159 18.64 0.86 6.55
N ASN A 160 18.69 0.50 5.27
CA ASN A 160 19.68 1.03 4.32
C ASN A 160 19.23 2.33 3.64
N LYS A 161 18.98 3.38 4.41
CA LYS A 161 18.45 4.66 3.87
C LYS A 161 19.45 5.44 3.01
N GLY A 162 20.74 5.16 3.13
CA GLY A 162 21.80 5.91 2.44
C GLY A 162 21.65 7.42 2.63
N ARG A 163 21.59 8.16 1.51
CA ARG A 163 21.36 9.61 1.47
C ARG A 163 19.89 9.99 1.27
N LEU A 164 18.98 9.03 1.33
CA LEU A 164 17.56 9.31 1.18
C LEU A 164 16.97 9.85 2.49
N ASP A 165 15.99 10.74 2.34
CA ASP A 165 15.14 11.23 3.42
C ASP A 165 13.69 11.34 2.95
N ILE A 166 12.77 11.56 3.90
CA ILE A 166 11.38 11.90 3.59
C ILE A 166 11.34 13.35 3.10
N LEU A 167 10.99 13.54 1.83
CA LEU A 167 10.92 14.88 1.22
C LEU A 167 9.49 15.37 1.06
N PHE A 168 8.51 14.48 0.97
CA PHE A 168 7.10 14.87 0.90
C PHE A 168 6.21 13.86 1.64
N GLN A 169 5.28 14.37 2.44
CA GLN A 169 4.37 13.57 3.28
C GLN A 169 3.14 14.40 3.66
N SER A 170 2.16 13.77 4.29
CA SER A 170 0.98 14.45 4.86
C SER A 170 0.10 15.21 3.86
N ASP A 171 0.07 14.78 2.60
CA ASP A 171 -0.79 15.33 1.54
C ASP A 171 -1.99 14.39 1.30
N PRO A 172 -3.21 14.89 1.05
CA PRO A 172 -4.40 14.02 0.91
C PRO A 172 -4.27 12.87 -0.11
N PRO A 173 -3.65 13.04 -1.30
CA PRO A 173 -3.44 11.94 -2.25
C PRO A 173 -2.51 10.84 -1.75
N LEU A 174 -1.69 11.11 -0.72
CA LEU A 174 -0.79 10.15 -0.08
C LEU A 174 -1.50 9.28 0.99
N PHE A 175 -2.79 9.50 1.24
CA PHE A 175 -3.57 8.64 2.13
C PHE A 175 -3.61 7.20 1.60
N ASN A 176 -3.32 6.22 2.47
CA ASN A 176 -3.25 4.81 2.10
C ASN A 176 -4.21 3.96 2.96
N PRO A 177 -5.51 3.90 2.60
CA PRO A 177 -6.49 3.12 3.33
C PRO A 177 -6.34 1.63 3.01
N TYR A 178 -6.46 0.80 4.04
CA TYR A 178 -6.53 -0.64 3.93
C TYR A 178 -7.99 -1.09 4.03
N GLY A 179 -8.44 -1.82 3.01
CA GLY A 179 -9.74 -2.48 2.98
C GLY A 179 -9.61 -3.95 3.36
N ILE A 180 -10.60 -4.46 4.08
CA ILE A 180 -10.79 -5.91 4.29
C ILE A 180 -12.13 -6.35 3.71
N ILE A 181 -12.14 -7.44 2.95
CA ILE A 181 -13.25 -7.87 2.09
C ILE A 181 -13.43 -9.38 2.19
N LEU A 182 -14.65 -9.84 2.42
CA LEU A 182 -15.00 -11.26 2.31
C LEU A 182 -15.15 -11.65 0.84
N VAL A 183 -14.52 -12.74 0.40
CA VAL A 183 -14.69 -13.28 -0.95
C VAL A 183 -16.11 -13.82 -1.11
N ASN A 184 -16.73 -13.58 -2.26
CA ASN A 184 -18.16 -13.85 -2.47
C ASN A 184 -18.47 -15.36 -2.50
N PRO A 185 -19.19 -15.91 -1.50
CA PRO A 185 -19.50 -17.34 -1.44
C PRO A 185 -20.53 -17.78 -2.48
N GLN A 186 -21.30 -16.85 -3.06
CA GLN A 186 -22.20 -17.18 -4.16
C GLN A 186 -21.43 -17.57 -5.43
N LYS A 187 -20.24 -17.00 -5.64
CA LYS A 187 -19.33 -17.41 -6.72
C LYS A 187 -18.48 -18.61 -6.32
N HIS A 188 -18.06 -18.68 -5.06
CA HIS A 188 -17.14 -19.69 -4.53
C HIS A 188 -17.73 -20.38 -3.30
N PRO A 189 -18.55 -21.44 -3.47
CA PRO A 189 -19.25 -22.08 -2.34
C PRO A 189 -18.32 -22.72 -1.30
N HIS A 190 -17.05 -22.96 -1.64
CA HIS A 190 -16.05 -23.51 -0.73
C HIS A 190 -15.37 -22.46 0.17
N VAL A 191 -15.58 -21.17 -0.08
CA VAL A 191 -15.08 -20.09 0.78
C VAL A 191 -15.65 -20.26 2.19
N LYS A 192 -14.76 -20.20 3.19
CA LYS A 192 -15.08 -20.32 4.62
C LYS A 192 -15.75 -19.04 5.14
N THR A 193 -16.97 -18.81 4.68
CA THR A 193 -17.74 -17.57 4.91
C THR A 193 -17.81 -17.21 6.38
N LEU A 194 -18.14 -18.17 7.25
CA LEU A 194 -18.30 -17.93 8.69
C LEU A 194 -16.96 -17.56 9.35
N ASP A 195 -15.91 -18.30 9.06
CA ASP A 195 -14.57 -18.05 9.62
C ASP A 195 -14.01 -16.72 9.11
N GLY A 196 -14.20 -16.45 7.82
CA GLY A 196 -13.78 -15.21 7.17
C GLY A 196 -14.49 -13.98 7.75
N GLN A 197 -15.81 -14.05 7.94
CA GLN A 197 -16.57 -12.97 8.57
C GLN A 197 -16.17 -12.80 10.04
N THR A 198 -15.96 -13.90 10.78
CA THR A 198 -15.48 -13.85 12.17
C THR A 198 -14.12 -13.15 12.26
N PHE A 199 -13.22 -13.40 11.30
CA PHE A 199 -11.94 -12.71 11.22
C PHE A 199 -12.10 -11.21 10.92
N ILE A 200 -12.97 -10.85 9.98
CA ILE A 200 -13.27 -9.45 9.66
C ILE A 200 -13.83 -8.72 10.87
N ASP A 201 -14.84 -9.28 11.52
CA ASP A 201 -15.49 -8.68 12.69
C ASP A 201 -14.50 -8.52 13.85
N TRP A 202 -13.63 -9.51 14.07
CA TRP A 202 -12.59 -9.41 15.08
C TRP A 202 -11.57 -8.30 14.78
N MET A 203 -11.16 -8.16 13.51
CA MET A 203 -10.26 -7.08 13.08
C MET A 203 -10.88 -5.68 13.26
N LEU A 204 -12.20 -5.58 13.07
CA LEU A 204 -12.98 -4.34 13.26
C LEU A 204 -13.37 -4.07 14.72
N SER A 205 -13.32 -5.09 15.59
CA SER A 205 -13.64 -4.96 17.01
C SER A 205 -12.72 -3.99 17.75
N GLU A 206 -13.16 -3.55 18.94
CA GLU A 206 -12.33 -2.74 19.86
C GLU A 206 -10.96 -3.39 20.12
N THR A 207 -10.92 -4.71 20.28
CA THR A 207 -9.67 -5.45 20.48
C THR A 207 -8.75 -5.34 19.26
N GLY A 208 -9.29 -5.58 18.05
CA GLY A 208 -8.55 -5.48 16.80
C GLY A 208 -8.02 -4.06 16.55
N GLN A 209 -8.89 -3.06 16.68
CA GLN A 209 -8.55 -1.66 16.48
C GLN A 209 -7.55 -1.13 17.51
N THR A 210 -7.65 -1.55 18.78
CA THR A 210 -6.67 -1.22 19.83
C THR A 210 -5.29 -1.80 19.49
N LEU A 211 -5.24 -3.03 18.99
CA LEU A 211 -3.98 -3.66 18.57
C LEU A 211 -3.35 -2.93 17.37
N ILE A 212 -4.15 -2.48 16.41
CA ILE A 212 -3.70 -1.65 15.29
C ILE A 212 -3.16 -0.32 15.82
N ALA A 213 -3.92 0.37 16.68
CA ALA A 213 -3.56 1.65 17.26
C ALA A 213 -2.26 1.60 18.07
N ASN A 214 -1.96 0.46 18.71
CA ASN A 214 -0.77 0.25 19.53
C ASN A 214 0.41 -0.34 18.77
N TYR A 215 0.27 -0.68 17.49
CA TYR A 215 1.38 -1.20 16.72
C TYR A 215 2.43 -0.11 16.47
N ARG A 216 3.68 -0.42 16.81
CA ARG A 216 4.81 0.52 16.74
C ARG A 216 5.97 -0.07 15.95
N ILE A 217 6.62 0.77 15.16
CA ILE A 217 7.90 0.50 14.51
C ILE A 217 8.87 1.59 14.97
N LEU A 218 9.97 1.21 15.60
CA LEU A 218 10.95 2.16 16.16
C LEU A 218 10.29 3.24 17.05
N GLY A 219 9.31 2.85 17.88
CA GLY A 219 8.58 3.76 18.77
C GLY A 219 7.50 4.61 18.09
N GLN A 220 7.40 4.60 16.76
CA GLN A 220 6.40 5.37 16.00
C GLN A 220 5.18 4.54 15.65
N GLN A 221 3.99 5.14 15.68
CA GLN A 221 2.76 4.51 15.21
C GLN A 221 2.82 4.27 13.71
N ALA A 222 2.61 3.04 13.28
CA ALA A 222 2.73 2.65 11.88
C ALA A 222 1.39 2.55 11.14
N PHE A 223 0.30 2.32 11.86
CA PHE A 223 -1.06 2.24 11.32
C PHE A 223 -2.05 2.93 12.26
N PHE A 224 -3.11 3.47 11.67
CA PHE A 224 -4.16 4.20 12.37
C PHE A 224 -5.50 3.52 12.13
N PRO A 225 -6.24 3.14 13.19
CA PRO A 225 -7.55 2.50 13.06
C PRO A 225 -8.56 3.41 12.37
N THR A 226 -9.48 2.82 11.59
CA THR A 226 -10.57 3.55 10.91
C THR A 226 -11.94 2.97 11.14
N ALA A 227 -12.04 1.79 11.76
CA ALA A 227 -13.34 1.19 12.00
C ALA A 227 -14.16 2.12 12.89
N LYS A 228 -15.38 2.43 12.44
CA LYS A 228 -16.34 3.17 13.26
C LYS A 228 -17.01 2.17 14.23
N PRO A 229 -17.32 2.59 15.46
CA PRO A 229 -18.11 1.79 16.40
C PRO A 229 -19.45 1.35 15.82
#